data_AF-A0A094CHD6-F1
#
_entry.id   AF-A0A094CHD6-F1
#
_cell.length_a   1.000
_cell.length_b   1.000
_cell.length_c   1.000
_cell.angle_alpha   90.00
_cell.angle_beta   90.00
_cell.angle_gamma   90.00
#
_symmetry.space_group_name_H-M   'P 1'
#
loop_
_entity.id
_entity.type
_entity.pdbx_description
1 polymer ?
#
loop_
_entity_poly.entity_id
_entity_poly.type
_entity_poly.pdbx_seq_one_letter_code
_entity_poly.pdbx_strand_id
1 'polypeptide(L)'
;MSATITESPITYTLQSTLQDYEVHISGDDTSETSIDTLLHPSSTPTSTLVQNPPDWPRDHNRIPNYRPLNRHLNFDERPNGSNGIERAFLFVMFTGVALNAGMAQTWGSTGGKVFTKFWPAYIRHLALANICIMVFLANMYAAGITTGFGALAMEFHVDNAQLVDVISYPVLALGVGNIFWTPTAVCLGKRPTIIAALFVFLAGTIWSIKATTFHSLVASRIVACFAGGSIDSLGPAIVSDLYMERYFATAMAIFSICLAGGSQVGPMIAGFLITARGWRWFFILCAILIAVNLVLILVFFPETNYRRVLYDGETAQEADKVAVQMIEYKKQPVNTPAATTESTESQAHDLNPPYAGSYWRDLVSFKNRGIEPRGLVEWPRQFSLPFRFILVPQVLFATVSYGIFLGGTVIIATLSPQLLFPPPYLFKASGIGLFALASFLGIVIAYPIAGPFTDYISRYLGRRSDGEVHIPEDRMPALVMPFLIAPPGLLLFAYTMAHGGSAYAAAAGFAMQVSAMAFIPSVVLSVVVDGWPSTGSEALVLINAGKNAVAFGVTISTPTWLAKEGLVKMFWEMAAIQWAVLALAVPLYFWGPRARKMTLWLV
;
A
#
# COMPACT_ATOMS: atom_id res chain seq x y z
N MET A 1 -29.32 35.96 4.94
CA MET A 1 -30.31 36.58 4.05
C MET A 1 -30.56 38.00 4.53
N SER A 2 -30.08 39.00 3.77
CA SER A 2 -30.52 40.39 3.94
C SER A 2 -31.50 40.67 2.80
N ALA A 3 -32.79 40.82 3.12
CA ALA A 3 -33.79 41.23 2.14
C ALA A 3 -33.87 42.76 2.21
N THR A 4 -33.22 43.43 1.26
CA THR A 4 -33.31 44.88 1.11
C THR A 4 -34.62 45.21 0.40
N ILE A 5 -35.54 45.89 1.08
CA ILE A 5 -36.84 46.28 0.51
C ILE A 5 -36.71 47.70 -0.03
N THR A 6 -37.02 47.89 -1.30
CA THR A 6 -37.04 49.20 -1.97
C THR A 6 -38.42 49.84 -1.84
N GLU A 7 -38.52 51.17 -1.76
CA GLU A 7 -39.79 51.91 -1.54
C GLU A 7 -40.89 51.68 -2.58
N SER A 8 -40.61 51.00 -3.70
CA SER A 8 -41.59 50.68 -4.73
C SER A 8 -41.49 49.20 -5.12
N PRO A 9 -42.45 48.33 -4.73
CA PRO A 9 -42.49 46.96 -5.22
C PRO A 9 -43.06 46.96 -6.65
N ILE A 10 -42.25 46.59 -7.64
CA ILE A 10 -42.75 46.29 -8.99
C ILE A 10 -42.92 44.77 -9.07
N THR A 11 -44.14 44.31 -9.31
CA THR A 11 -44.45 42.93 -9.69
C THR A 11 -44.09 42.76 -11.16
N TYR A 12 -43.00 42.05 -11.45
CA TYR A 12 -42.68 41.65 -12.82
C TYR A 12 -43.62 40.51 -13.23
N THR A 13 -44.39 40.69 -14.30
CA THR A 13 -45.05 39.57 -14.96
C THR A 13 -44.00 38.81 -15.78
N LEU A 14 -44.06 37.47 -15.74
CA LEU A 14 -43.10 36.55 -16.37
C LEU A 14 -42.87 36.85 -17.86
N GLN A 15 -43.87 37.46 -18.51
CA GLN A 15 -43.84 37.89 -19.90
C GLN A 15 -42.90 39.10 -20.14
N SER A 16 -42.74 40.01 -19.18
CA SER A 16 -41.79 41.14 -19.28
C SER A 16 -40.33 40.70 -19.14
N THR A 17 -40.08 39.64 -18.36
CA THR A 17 -38.74 39.07 -18.17
C THR A 17 -38.28 38.26 -19.38
N LEU A 18 -39.22 37.72 -20.17
CA LEU A 18 -38.95 36.93 -21.36
C LEU A 18 -38.86 37.73 -22.66
N GLN A 19 -39.27 39.01 -22.67
CA GLN A 19 -39.15 39.87 -23.86
C GLN A 19 -37.70 40.13 -24.30
N ASP A 20 -36.72 39.95 -23.42
CA ASP A 20 -35.28 40.16 -23.70
C ASP A 20 -34.55 38.86 -24.13
N TYR A 21 -35.22 37.70 -24.17
CA TYR A 21 -34.63 36.43 -24.61
C TYR A 21 -35.13 36.05 -26.01
N GLU A 22 -34.35 36.36 -27.04
CA GLU A 22 -34.55 35.79 -28.38
C GLU A 22 -34.03 34.35 -28.40
N VAL A 23 -34.94 33.38 -28.31
CA VAL A 23 -34.61 31.96 -28.45
C VAL A 23 -34.56 31.63 -29.94
N HIS A 24 -33.37 31.55 -30.50
CA HIS A 24 -33.20 31.02 -31.86
C HIS A 24 -33.21 29.48 -31.82
N ILE A 25 -34.26 28.89 -32.38
CA ILE A 25 -34.34 27.46 -32.66
C ILE A 25 -33.82 27.27 -34.09
N SER A 26 -32.76 26.47 -34.27
CA SER A 26 -32.19 26.19 -35.59
C SER A 26 -33.02 25.12 -36.31
N GLY A 27 -33.78 25.51 -37.33
CA GLY A 27 -34.45 24.60 -38.28
C GLY A 27 -35.67 25.19 -39.00
N ASP A 28 -35.44 25.60 -40.25
CA ASP A 28 -36.32 25.89 -41.40
C ASP A 28 -37.85 26.16 -41.28
N ASP A 29 -38.17 27.32 -41.87
CA ASP A 29 -39.20 27.62 -42.88
C ASP A 29 -40.70 27.85 -42.57
N THR A 30 -41.08 29.08 -42.92
CA THR A 30 -42.28 29.55 -43.66
C THR A 30 -43.58 29.93 -42.94
N SER A 31 -43.99 31.19 -43.22
CA SER A 31 -45.36 31.78 -43.24
C SER A 31 -46.12 31.83 -41.90
N GLU A 32 -46.86 32.89 -41.52
CA GLU A 32 -47.66 33.83 -42.30
C GLU A 32 -48.09 35.03 -41.42
N THR A 33 -48.47 36.10 -42.09
CA THR A 33 -48.98 37.41 -41.63
C THR A 33 -50.35 37.42 -40.93
N SER A 34 -50.57 38.36 -39.99
CA SER A 34 -51.72 39.31 -39.94
C SER A 34 -51.64 40.17 -38.65
N ILE A 35 -51.27 41.45 -38.72
CA ILE A 35 -52.13 42.65 -38.84
C ILE A 35 -53.14 42.83 -37.69
N ASP A 36 -52.89 43.87 -36.89
CA ASP A 36 -53.81 44.79 -36.22
C ASP A 36 -55.19 44.28 -35.82
N THR A 37 -55.46 44.28 -34.51
CA THR A 37 -56.68 44.88 -33.94
C THR A 37 -56.60 44.82 -32.42
N LEU A 38 -56.40 45.97 -31.77
CA LEU A 38 -57.19 46.51 -30.65
C LEU A 38 -56.47 47.74 -30.04
N LEU A 39 -56.75 48.88 -30.65
CA LEU A 39 -57.27 50.10 -30.00
C LEU A 39 -56.68 50.51 -28.63
N HIS A 40 -55.80 51.52 -28.74
CA HIS A 40 -55.83 52.80 -28.01
C HIS A 40 -55.50 52.88 -26.50
N PRO A 41 -55.05 54.08 -26.05
CA PRO A 41 -54.12 54.28 -24.96
C PRO A 41 -54.83 54.88 -23.75
N SER A 42 -54.64 54.30 -22.56
CA SER A 42 -54.81 55.07 -21.33
C SER A 42 -54.27 54.30 -20.14
N SER A 43 -53.33 54.95 -19.45
CA SER A 43 -52.72 54.66 -18.15
C SER A 43 -51.29 54.15 -18.22
N THR A 44 -50.37 55.06 -18.60
CA THR A 44 -49.06 55.09 -17.95
C THR A 44 -49.30 55.21 -16.44
N PRO A 45 -48.95 54.22 -15.60
CA PRO A 45 -48.72 54.53 -14.21
C PRO A 45 -47.51 55.46 -14.23
N THR A 46 -47.69 56.68 -13.73
CA THR A 46 -46.63 57.66 -13.58
C THR A 46 -45.50 57.03 -12.76
N SER A 47 -44.51 56.47 -13.44
CA SER A 47 -43.21 56.18 -12.85
C SER A 47 -42.64 57.54 -12.50
N THR A 48 -42.66 57.89 -11.22
CA THR A 48 -41.84 58.97 -10.70
C THR A 48 -40.40 58.63 -11.07
N LEU A 49 -39.85 59.29 -12.09
CA LEU A 49 -38.45 59.15 -12.48
C LEU A 49 -37.60 59.65 -11.32
N VAL A 50 -37.16 58.74 -10.45
CA VAL A 50 -36.13 59.02 -9.45
C VAL A 50 -34.85 59.30 -10.23
N GLN A 51 -34.46 60.58 -10.33
CA GLN A 51 -33.22 60.97 -10.96
C GLN A 51 -32.03 60.41 -10.16
N ASN A 52 -31.11 59.77 -10.88
CA ASN A 52 -29.89 59.24 -10.28
C ASN A 52 -29.06 60.39 -9.67
N PRO A 53 -28.42 60.18 -8.51
CA PRO A 53 -27.51 61.16 -7.91
C PRO A 53 -26.42 61.62 -8.89
N PRO A 54 -25.87 62.84 -8.73
CA PRO A 54 -24.93 63.43 -9.69
C PRO A 54 -23.68 62.59 -9.95
N ASP A 55 -23.20 61.88 -8.92
CA ASP A 55 -21.94 61.12 -8.95
C ASP A 55 -22.14 59.62 -9.29
N TRP A 56 -23.35 59.24 -9.72
CA TRP A 56 -23.67 57.85 -10.04
C TRP A 56 -23.07 57.45 -11.40
N PRO A 57 -22.22 56.41 -11.49
CA PRO A 57 -21.55 56.04 -12.74
C PRO A 57 -22.56 55.70 -13.84
N ARG A 58 -22.47 56.33 -15.02
CA ARG A 58 -23.43 56.16 -16.13
C ARG A 58 -22.87 55.40 -17.32
N ASP A 59 -21.58 55.09 -17.34
CA ASP A 59 -20.86 54.73 -18.56
C ASP A 59 -20.96 53.25 -18.96
N HIS A 60 -21.81 52.46 -18.30
CA HIS A 60 -22.13 51.10 -18.71
C HIS A 60 -23.64 50.96 -18.88
N ASN A 61 -24.09 50.80 -20.12
CA ASN A 61 -25.51 50.70 -20.45
C ASN A 61 -26.13 49.48 -19.76
N ARG A 62 -27.22 49.73 -19.00
CA ARG A 62 -28.04 48.83 -18.17
C ARG A 62 -27.74 48.83 -16.65
N ILE A 63 -27.34 49.96 -16.07
CA ILE A 63 -27.42 50.14 -14.60
C ILE A 63 -28.86 50.53 -14.23
N PRO A 64 -29.56 49.77 -13.35
CA PRO A 64 -30.90 50.13 -12.89
C PRO A 64 -30.88 51.47 -12.15
N ASN A 65 -32.01 52.20 -12.17
CA ASN A 65 -32.12 53.47 -11.42
C ASN A 65 -31.80 53.26 -9.94
N TYR A 66 -31.05 54.20 -9.37
CA TYR A 66 -30.72 54.22 -7.95
C TYR A 66 -32.02 54.23 -7.12
N ARG A 67 -32.19 53.22 -6.27
CA ARG A 67 -33.31 53.13 -5.34
C ARG A 67 -32.80 53.47 -3.94
N PRO A 68 -33.31 54.52 -3.30
CA PRO A 68 -32.89 54.85 -1.94
C PRO A 68 -33.28 53.70 -1.00
N LEU A 69 -32.37 53.40 -0.07
CA LEU A 69 -32.61 52.45 1.00
C LEU A 69 -33.67 53.06 1.93
N ASN A 70 -34.81 52.39 2.14
CA ASN A 70 -35.78 52.88 3.12
C ASN A 70 -35.16 52.76 4.52
N ARG A 71 -34.79 53.90 5.11
CA ARG A 71 -34.16 53.99 6.45
C ARG A 71 -35.19 54.04 7.58
N HIS A 72 -36.47 54.21 7.27
CA HIS A 72 -37.59 54.28 8.22
C HIS A 72 -38.45 53.02 8.11
N LEU A 73 -37.82 51.86 8.30
CA LEU A 73 -38.50 50.57 8.22
C LEU A 73 -39.56 50.43 9.31
N ASN A 74 -40.81 50.19 8.90
CA ASN A 74 -41.87 49.74 9.80
C ASN A 74 -41.70 48.24 10.06
N PHE A 75 -41.44 47.86 11.31
CA PHE A 75 -41.17 46.47 11.68
C PHE A 75 -42.40 45.55 11.55
N ASP A 76 -43.60 46.13 11.50
CA ASP A 76 -44.87 45.40 11.43
C ASP A 76 -45.18 44.84 10.03
N GLU A 77 -44.47 45.29 8.99
CA GLU A 77 -44.70 44.87 7.60
C GLU A 77 -43.87 43.63 7.19
N ARG A 78 -43.16 42.98 8.12
CA ARG A 78 -42.44 41.74 7.83
C ARG A 78 -43.38 40.54 7.93
N PRO A 79 -43.68 39.81 6.83
CA PRO A 79 -44.52 38.62 6.90
C PRO A 79 -43.85 37.45 7.64
N ASN A 80 -42.52 37.44 7.74
CA ASN A 80 -41.76 36.37 8.40
C ASN A 80 -41.09 36.89 9.68
N GLY A 81 -41.37 36.24 10.81
CA GLY A 81 -40.79 36.53 12.13
C GLY A 81 -41.75 37.10 13.19
N SER A 82 -43.04 37.23 12.89
CA SER A 82 -44.09 37.68 13.84
C SER A 82 -44.62 36.55 14.73
N ASN A 83 -44.42 35.29 14.33
CA ASN A 83 -44.88 34.12 15.08
C ASN A 83 -43.82 33.66 16.11
N GLY A 84 -44.23 33.45 17.36
CA GLY A 84 -43.32 33.11 18.46
C GLY A 84 -42.53 31.81 18.23
N ILE A 85 -43.12 30.87 17.48
CA ILE A 85 -42.50 29.59 17.11
C ILE A 85 -41.36 29.80 16.09
N GLU A 86 -41.55 30.71 15.13
CA GLU A 86 -40.54 31.02 14.11
C GLU A 86 -39.33 31.73 14.74
N ARG A 87 -39.58 32.63 15.70
CA ARG A 87 -38.52 33.25 16.51
C ARG A 87 -37.73 32.24 17.33
N ALA A 88 -38.40 31.27 17.96
CA ALA A 88 -37.74 30.20 18.70
C ALA A 88 -36.90 29.32 17.77
N PHE A 89 -37.42 28.98 16.59
CA PHE A 89 -36.70 28.19 15.58
C PHE A 89 -35.44 28.90 15.08
N LEU A 90 -35.55 30.19 14.71
CA LEU A 90 -34.42 30.98 14.25
C LEU A 90 -33.38 31.18 15.36
N PHE A 91 -33.82 31.41 16.61
CA PHE A 91 -32.94 31.51 17.75
C PHE A 91 -32.16 30.21 17.97
N VAL A 92 -32.80 29.04 17.93
CA VAL A 92 -32.12 27.74 18.07
C VAL A 92 -31.16 27.48 16.90
N MET A 93 -31.57 27.77 15.67
CA MET A 93 -30.73 27.58 14.48
C MET A 93 -29.47 28.45 14.53
N PHE A 94 -29.62 29.76 14.77
CA PHE A 94 -28.48 30.68 14.78
C PHE A 94 -27.61 30.51 16.01
N THR A 95 -28.18 30.18 17.17
CA THR A 95 -27.39 29.84 18.37
C THR A 95 -26.61 28.56 18.16
N GLY A 96 -27.19 27.54 17.52
CA GLY A 96 -26.49 26.30 17.16
C GLY A 96 -25.33 26.52 16.18
N VAL A 97 -25.55 27.32 15.14
CA VAL A 97 -24.49 27.68 14.17
C VAL A 97 -23.39 28.51 14.85
N ALA A 98 -23.75 29.48 15.70
CA ALA A 98 -22.80 30.30 16.44
C ALA A 98 -21.99 29.47 17.45
N LEU A 99 -22.61 28.52 18.14
CA LEU A 99 -21.94 27.62 19.08
C LEU A 99 -20.95 26.70 18.35
N ASN A 100 -21.35 26.15 17.20
CA ASN A 100 -20.51 25.27 16.40
C ASN A 100 -19.34 26.04 15.77
N ALA A 101 -19.59 27.26 15.26
CA ALA A 101 -18.55 28.16 14.76
C ALA A 101 -17.58 28.57 15.88
N GLY A 102 -18.10 28.90 17.08
CA GLY A 102 -17.30 29.24 18.25
C GLY A 102 -16.42 28.07 18.73
N MET A 103 -16.96 26.85 18.76
CA MET A 103 -16.19 25.63 19.05
C MET A 103 -15.11 25.37 18.00
N ALA A 104 -15.41 25.54 16.71
CA ALA A 104 -14.43 25.35 15.63
C ALA A 104 -13.31 26.40 15.69
N GLN A 105 -13.66 27.66 15.99
CA GLN A 105 -12.71 28.78 16.04
C GLN A 105 -11.84 28.71 17.30
N THR A 106 -12.41 28.33 18.44
CA THR A 106 -11.64 28.05 19.67
C THR A 106 -10.74 26.83 19.47
N TRP A 107 -11.24 25.73 18.93
CA TRP A 107 -10.41 24.55 18.61
C TRP A 107 -9.25 24.89 17.66
N GLY A 108 -9.50 25.66 16.60
CA GLY A 108 -8.46 26.12 15.67
C GLY A 108 -7.43 27.08 16.26
N SER A 109 -7.78 27.80 17.33
CA SER A 109 -6.91 28.75 18.02
C SER A 109 -6.03 28.09 19.09
N THR A 110 -6.59 27.16 19.89
CA THR A 110 -5.88 26.56 21.04
C THR A 110 -5.15 25.26 20.70
N GLY A 111 -5.88 24.25 20.20
CA GLY A 111 -5.34 22.89 20.03
C GLY A 111 -5.01 22.53 18.58
N GLY A 112 -5.81 23.02 17.63
CA GLY A 112 -5.82 22.61 16.24
C GLY A 112 -4.52 22.86 15.49
N LYS A 113 -3.78 23.95 15.77
CA LYS A 113 -2.51 24.26 15.08
C LYS A 113 -1.33 23.41 15.54
N VAL A 114 -1.30 23.02 16.82
CA VAL A 114 -0.29 22.08 17.35
C VAL A 114 -0.67 20.66 16.94
N PHE A 115 -1.95 20.29 17.05
CA PHE A 115 -2.45 18.99 16.59
C PHE A 115 -2.21 18.79 15.10
N THR A 116 -2.69 19.66 14.20
CA THR A 116 -2.53 19.47 12.73
C THR A 116 -1.09 19.41 12.23
N LYS A 117 -0.11 19.94 12.99
CA LYS A 117 1.31 19.89 12.62
C LYS A 117 2.02 18.63 13.12
N PHE A 118 1.69 18.15 14.33
CA PHE A 118 2.28 16.91 14.90
C PHE A 118 1.50 15.65 14.48
N TRP A 119 0.20 15.78 14.19
CA TRP A 119 -0.76 14.68 13.96
C TRP A 119 -0.57 13.87 12.66
N PRO A 120 -0.15 14.45 11.53
CA PRO A 120 0.11 13.68 10.32
C PRO A 120 1.32 12.76 10.42
N ALA A 121 2.39 13.17 11.14
CA ALA A 121 3.64 12.42 11.19
C ALA A 121 3.55 11.20 12.11
N TYR A 122 3.01 11.35 13.32
CA TYR A 122 2.96 10.23 14.27
C TYR A 122 1.95 9.15 13.81
N ILE A 123 0.83 9.51 13.17
CA ILE A 123 -0.11 8.51 12.61
C ILE A 123 0.55 7.73 11.48
N ARG A 124 1.31 8.39 10.59
CA ARG A 124 2.05 7.70 9.53
C ARG A 124 3.11 6.75 10.09
N HIS A 125 3.82 7.13 11.15
CA HIS A 125 4.80 6.26 11.80
C HIS A 125 4.12 5.13 12.58
N LEU A 126 2.98 5.37 13.24
CA LEU A 126 2.19 4.32 13.89
C LEU A 126 1.59 3.34 12.88
N ALA A 127 1.09 3.83 11.74
CA ALA A 127 0.58 2.99 10.66
C ALA A 127 1.70 2.11 10.08
N LEU A 128 2.88 2.69 9.82
CA LEU A 128 4.06 1.94 9.41
C LEU A 128 4.46 0.89 10.46
N ALA A 129 4.51 1.27 11.74
CA ALA A 129 4.86 0.35 12.83
C ALA A 129 3.88 -0.83 12.91
N ASN A 130 2.58 -0.58 12.75
CA ASN A 130 1.56 -1.64 12.76
C ASN A 130 1.71 -2.62 11.59
N ILE A 131 1.97 -2.13 10.39
CA ILE A 131 2.26 -2.96 9.21
C ILE A 131 3.54 -3.77 9.42
N CYS A 132 4.58 -3.14 9.97
CA CYS A 132 5.85 -3.79 10.27
C CYS A 132 5.70 -4.89 11.33
N ILE A 133 4.88 -4.67 12.37
CA ILE A 133 4.54 -5.69 13.37
C ILE A 133 3.78 -6.83 12.70
N MET A 134 2.79 -6.54 11.86
CA MET A 134 2.00 -7.57 11.17
C MET A 134 2.88 -8.47 10.29
N VAL A 135 3.74 -7.89 9.46
CA VAL A 135 4.64 -8.67 8.58
C VAL A 135 5.66 -9.48 9.38
N PHE A 136 6.19 -8.91 10.46
CA PHE A 136 7.10 -9.61 11.38
C PHE A 136 6.40 -10.83 12.00
N LEU A 137 5.16 -10.66 12.50
CA LEU A 137 4.39 -11.74 13.12
C LEU A 137 3.99 -12.85 12.14
N ALA A 138 3.59 -12.49 10.91
CA ALA A 138 3.27 -13.48 9.87
C ALA A 138 4.47 -14.38 9.56
N ASN A 139 5.65 -13.79 9.38
CA ASN A 139 6.87 -14.51 9.06
C ASN A 139 7.44 -15.27 10.26
N MET A 140 7.31 -14.70 11.47
CA MET A 140 7.64 -15.39 12.72
C MET A 140 6.79 -16.64 12.91
N TYR A 141 5.48 -16.55 12.69
CA TYR A 141 4.58 -17.70 12.82
C TYR A 141 4.87 -18.78 11.78
N ALA A 142 5.23 -18.39 10.55
CA ALA A 142 5.57 -19.32 9.47
C ALA A 142 6.87 -20.09 9.77
N ALA A 143 7.96 -19.39 10.13
CA ALA A 143 9.28 -20.01 10.32
C ALA A 143 9.53 -20.55 11.74
N GLY A 144 8.91 -19.98 12.78
CA GLY A 144 9.33 -20.19 14.17
C GLY A 144 9.25 -21.64 14.66
N ILE A 145 8.28 -22.42 14.16
CA ILE A 145 8.05 -23.79 14.61
C ILE A 145 9.18 -24.76 14.23
N THR A 146 10.08 -24.39 13.31
CA THR A 146 11.28 -25.17 12.91
C THR A 146 12.06 -25.70 14.12
N THR A 147 12.30 -24.85 15.12
CA THR A 147 13.05 -25.21 16.33
C THR A 147 12.35 -26.23 17.22
N GLY A 148 11.04 -26.41 17.04
CA GLY A 148 10.21 -27.35 17.76
C GLY A 148 10.07 -28.72 17.11
N PHE A 149 10.74 -28.99 15.99
CA PHE A 149 10.59 -30.24 15.24
C PHE A 149 10.84 -31.48 16.09
N GLY A 150 11.84 -31.48 16.96
CA GLY A 150 12.08 -32.59 17.89
C GLY A 150 10.93 -32.84 18.86
N ALA A 151 10.32 -31.77 19.39
CA ALA A 151 9.17 -31.88 20.29
C ALA A 151 7.91 -32.36 19.56
N LEU A 152 7.69 -31.90 18.32
CA LEU A 152 6.57 -32.34 17.48
C LEU A 152 6.72 -33.80 17.03
N ALA A 153 7.94 -34.24 16.68
CA ALA A 153 8.24 -35.63 16.33
C ALA A 153 7.84 -36.57 17.47
N MET A 154 8.22 -36.21 18.70
CA MET A 154 7.94 -37.01 19.89
C MET A 154 6.46 -37.05 20.26
N GLU A 155 5.74 -35.93 20.16
CA GLU A 155 4.33 -35.88 20.56
C GLU A 155 3.40 -36.52 19.54
N PHE A 156 3.63 -36.31 18.24
CA PHE A 156 2.77 -36.84 17.18
C PHE A 156 3.21 -38.21 16.65
N HIS A 157 4.38 -38.72 17.07
CA HIS A 157 4.98 -39.96 16.56
C HIS A 157 5.12 -39.97 15.03
N VAL A 158 5.61 -38.85 14.50
CA VAL A 158 5.68 -38.54 13.06
C VAL A 158 7.13 -38.48 12.62
N ASP A 159 7.42 -38.95 11.40
CA ASP A 159 8.77 -38.92 10.83
C ASP A 159 9.22 -37.49 10.47
N ASN A 160 10.53 -37.28 10.44
CA ASN A 160 11.15 -36.02 10.06
C ASN A 160 10.77 -35.55 8.65
N ALA A 161 10.49 -36.48 7.73
CA ALA A 161 10.02 -36.14 6.40
C ALA A 161 8.65 -35.46 6.43
N GLN A 162 7.73 -35.96 7.25
CA GLN A 162 6.39 -35.40 7.40
C GLN A 162 6.43 -34.04 8.14
N LEU A 163 7.36 -33.83 9.07
CA LEU A 163 7.50 -32.52 9.74
C LEU A 163 7.79 -31.35 8.79
N VAL A 164 8.40 -31.61 7.63
CA VAL A 164 8.64 -30.59 6.59
C VAL A 164 7.32 -30.02 6.03
N ASP A 165 6.22 -30.77 6.09
CA ASP A 165 4.88 -30.31 5.68
C ASP A 165 4.35 -29.17 6.56
N VAL A 166 4.76 -29.12 7.82
CA VAL A 166 4.37 -28.08 8.80
C VAL A 166 4.89 -26.70 8.38
N ILE A 167 5.86 -26.64 7.46
CA ILE A 167 6.45 -25.41 6.94
C ILE A 167 6.12 -25.23 5.46
N SER A 168 6.25 -26.29 4.66
CA SER A 168 6.09 -26.22 3.21
C SER A 168 4.68 -25.75 2.82
N TYR A 169 3.62 -26.41 3.30
CA TYR A 169 2.26 -26.00 2.94
C TYR A 169 1.90 -24.59 3.44
N PRO A 170 2.28 -24.17 4.67
CA PRO A 170 2.09 -22.78 5.09
C PRO A 170 2.86 -21.74 4.25
N VAL A 171 4.08 -22.05 3.78
CA VAL A 171 4.82 -21.17 2.85
C VAL A 171 4.07 -21.01 1.52
N LEU A 172 3.53 -22.10 0.96
CA LEU A 172 2.66 -22.02 -0.21
C LEU A 172 1.42 -21.16 0.08
N ALA A 173 0.80 -21.34 1.24
CA ALA A 173 -0.38 -20.58 1.65
C ALA A 173 -0.11 -19.08 1.76
N LEU A 174 1.07 -18.64 2.23
CA LEU A 174 1.48 -17.23 2.19
C LEU A 174 1.45 -16.68 0.77
N GLY A 175 1.98 -17.44 -0.20
CA GLY A 175 1.98 -17.07 -1.62
C GLY A 175 0.58 -16.97 -2.22
N VAL A 176 -0.27 -17.98 -1.99
CA VAL A 176 -1.65 -17.99 -2.49
C VAL A 176 -2.47 -16.87 -1.84
N GLY A 177 -2.26 -16.61 -0.54
CA GLY A 177 -2.87 -15.52 0.19
C GLY A 177 -2.62 -14.16 -0.47
N ASN A 178 -1.39 -13.91 -0.90
CA ASN A 178 -1.04 -12.67 -1.58
C ASN A 178 -1.88 -12.42 -2.86
N ILE A 179 -2.05 -13.43 -3.71
CA ILE A 179 -2.87 -13.32 -4.94
C ILE A 179 -4.35 -13.05 -4.60
N PHE A 180 -4.85 -13.59 -3.49
CA PHE A 180 -6.24 -13.42 -3.08
C PHE A 180 -6.51 -12.06 -2.41
N TRP A 181 -5.65 -11.64 -1.47
CA TRP A 181 -5.88 -10.45 -0.67
C TRP A 181 -5.58 -9.14 -1.41
N THR A 182 -4.65 -9.16 -2.37
CA THR A 182 -4.32 -7.95 -3.15
C THR A 182 -5.51 -7.39 -3.97
N PRO A 183 -6.18 -8.17 -4.84
CA PRO A 183 -7.36 -7.68 -5.57
C PRO A 183 -8.53 -7.37 -4.62
N THR A 184 -8.64 -8.11 -3.52
CA THR A 184 -9.63 -7.83 -2.47
C THR A 184 -9.41 -6.44 -1.86
N ALA A 185 -8.17 -6.03 -1.62
CA ALA A 185 -7.84 -4.70 -1.13
C ALA A 185 -8.10 -3.57 -2.13
N VAL A 186 -7.92 -3.85 -3.43
CA VAL A 186 -8.25 -2.89 -4.50
C VAL A 186 -9.77 -2.66 -4.57
N CYS A 187 -10.57 -3.72 -4.46
CA CYS A 187 -12.03 -3.66 -4.54
C CYS A 187 -12.72 -3.14 -3.26
N LEU A 188 -12.27 -3.58 -2.07
CA LEU A 188 -12.93 -3.29 -0.79
C LEU A 188 -12.29 -2.13 -0.01
N GLY A 189 -11.02 -1.84 -0.26
CA GLY A 189 -10.19 -1.01 0.64
C GLY A 189 -9.08 -1.81 1.29
N LYS A 190 -7.95 -1.15 1.58
CA LYS A 190 -6.77 -1.76 2.19
C LYS A 190 -7.02 -2.09 3.66
N ARG A 191 -7.68 -1.20 4.40
CA ARG A 191 -7.98 -1.39 5.84
C ARG A 191 -8.94 -2.55 6.14
N PRO A 192 -10.15 -2.63 5.53
CA PRO A 192 -11.07 -3.74 5.82
C PRO A 192 -10.46 -5.09 5.44
N THR A 193 -9.65 -5.13 4.38
CA THR A 193 -8.94 -6.33 3.95
C THR A 193 -7.90 -6.78 4.98
N ILE A 194 -7.09 -5.86 5.51
CA ILE A 194 -6.12 -6.18 6.57
C ILE A 194 -6.82 -6.63 7.86
N ILE A 195 -7.92 -5.98 8.25
CA ILE A 195 -8.68 -6.37 9.45
C ILE A 195 -9.26 -7.77 9.29
N ALA A 196 -9.85 -8.08 8.14
CA ALA A 196 -10.38 -9.41 7.83
C ALA A 196 -9.26 -10.46 7.85
N ALA A 197 -8.11 -10.16 7.24
CA ALA A 197 -6.95 -11.04 7.25
C ALA A 197 -6.43 -11.27 8.69
N LEU A 198 -6.28 -10.22 9.51
CA LEU A 198 -5.84 -10.39 10.90
C LEU A 198 -6.81 -11.21 11.75
N PHE A 199 -8.12 -11.07 11.52
CA PHE A 199 -9.11 -11.89 12.22
C PHE A 199 -8.96 -13.37 11.86
N VAL A 200 -8.82 -13.70 10.57
CA VAL A 200 -8.56 -15.07 10.10
C VAL A 200 -7.22 -15.58 10.63
N PHE A 201 -6.19 -14.73 10.67
CA PHE A 201 -4.88 -15.08 11.18
C PHE A 201 -4.92 -15.41 12.68
N LEU A 202 -5.65 -14.62 13.47
CA LEU A 202 -5.88 -14.87 14.89
C LEU A 202 -6.65 -16.18 15.11
N ALA A 203 -7.74 -16.39 14.38
CA ALA A 203 -8.53 -17.61 14.46
C ALA A 203 -7.72 -18.87 14.10
N GLY A 204 -6.92 -18.80 13.03
CA GLY A 204 -6.01 -19.88 12.64
C GLY A 204 -4.93 -20.17 13.69
N THR A 205 -4.39 -19.13 14.33
CA THR A 205 -3.40 -19.29 15.41
C THR A 205 -4.03 -19.93 16.65
N ILE A 206 -5.25 -19.53 17.02
CA ILE A 206 -6.00 -20.15 18.13
C ILE A 206 -6.29 -21.63 17.84
N TRP A 207 -6.60 -21.97 16.59
CA TRP A 207 -6.74 -23.36 16.16
C TRP A 207 -5.42 -24.12 16.31
N SER A 208 -4.27 -23.56 15.93
CA SER A 208 -2.96 -24.21 16.14
C SER A 208 -2.65 -24.54 17.59
N ILE A 209 -3.12 -23.72 18.55
CA ILE A 209 -2.96 -24.00 19.99
C ILE A 209 -3.76 -25.24 20.41
N LYS A 210 -4.98 -25.37 19.90
CA LYS A 210 -5.91 -26.46 20.22
C LYS A 210 -5.72 -27.72 19.37
N ALA A 211 -4.80 -27.71 18.41
CA ALA A 211 -4.55 -28.85 17.54
C ALA A 211 -4.01 -30.05 18.34
N THR A 212 -4.74 -31.17 18.27
CA THR A 212 -4.40 -32.45 18.90
C THR A 212 -3.94 -33.50 17.91
N THR A 213 -4.02 -33.23 16.61
CA THR A 213 -3.54 -34.13 15.53
C THR A 213 -2.60 -33.38 14.60
N PHE A 214 -1.65 -34.12 14.00
CA PHE A 214 -0.65 -33.57 13.09
C PHE A 214 -1.28 -32.84 11.90
N HIS A 215 -2.24 -33.48 11.21
CA HIS A 215 -2.94 -32.86 10.08
C HIS A 215 -3.78 -31.65 10.49
N SER A 216 -4.37 -31.64 11.69
CA SER A 216 -5.08 -30.46 12.21
C SER A 216 -4.12 -29.30 12.45
N LEU A 217 -2.90 -29.58 12.94
CA LEU A 217 -1.85 -28.56 13.08
C LEU A 217 -1.46 -27.99 11.72
N VAL A 218 -1.19 -28.83 10.72
CA VAL A 218 -0.85 -28.37 9.36
C VAL A 218 -2.01 -27.55 8.76
N ALA A 219 -3.26 -28.01 8.86
CA ALA A 219 -4.43 -27.29 8.34
C ALA A 219 -4.61 -25.91 8.99
N SER A 220 -4.50 -25.83 10.33
CA SER A 220 -4.59 -24.55 11.04
C SER A 220 -3.51 -23.56 10.59
N ARG A 221 -2.30 -24.06 10.32
CA ARG A 221 -1.17 -23.25 9.85
C ARG A 221 -1.35 -22.76 8.43
N ILE A 222 -1.93 -23.58 7.54
CA ILE A 222 -2.30 -23.17 6.19
C ILE A 222 -3.27 -21.99 6.24
N VAL A 223 -4.34 -22.10 7.04
CA VAL A 223 -5.34 -21.03 7.17
C VAL A 223 -4.72 -19.75 7.75
N ALA A 224 -3.91 -19.88 8.81
CA ALA A 224 -3.23 -18.75 9.43
C ALA A 224 -2.25 -18.05 8.47
N CYS A 225 -1.44 -18.81 7.74
CA CYS A 225 -0.48 -18.27 6.78
C CYS A 225 -1.14 -17.71 5.52
N PHE A 226 -2.24 -18.30 5.06
CA PHE A 226 -3.04 -17.71 3.98
C PHE A 226 -3.48 -16.28 4.32
N ALA A 227 -3.87 -16.04 5.57
CA ALA A 227 -4.21 -14.72 6.05
C ALA A 227 -2.98 -13.82 6.26
N GLY A 228 -1.90 -14.38 6.81
CA GLY A 228 -0.62 -13.69 7.01
C GLY A 228 0.01 -13.17 5.71
N GLY A 229 -0.19 -13.86 4.59
CA GLY A 229 0.36 -13.48 3.27
C GLY A 229 -0.22 -12.18 2.68
N SER A 230 -1.32 -11.67 3.25
CA SER A 230 -1.92 -10.40 2.83
C SER A 230 -0.96 -9.22 2.92
N ILE A 231 -0.13 -9.17 3.96
CA ILE A 231 0.72 -8.00 4.25
C ILE A 231 1.99 -7.97 3.40
N ASP A 232 2.40 -9.10 2.82
CA ASP A 232 3.63 -9.19 2.01
C ASP A 232 3.53 -8.34 0.73
N SER A 233 2.34 -8.22 0.13
CA SER A 233 2.08 -7.35 -1.02
C SER A 233 1.41 -6.03 -0.66
N LEU A 234 0.50 -6.04 0.31
CA LEU A 234 -0.19 -4.82 0.73
C LEU A 234 0.73 -3.88 1.48
N GLY A 235 1.73 -4.40 2.20
CA GLY A 235 2.71 -3.60 2.94
C GLY A 235 3.40 -2.57 2.05
N PRO A 236 4.12 -2.98 0.99
CA PRO A 236 4.73 -2.05 0.05
C PRO A 236 3.73 -1.05 -0.55
N ALA A 237 2.54 -1.53 -0.93
CA ALA A 237 1.49 -0.69 -1.50
C ALA A 237 0.88 0.32 -0.51
N ILE A 238 0.97 0.08 0.79
CA ILE A 238 0.55 1.05 1.81
C ILE A 238 1.68 2.02 2.13
N VAL A 239 2.92 1.54 2.16
CA VAL A 239 4.09 2.40 2.38
C VAL A 239 4.21 3.45 1.25
N SER A 240 3.91 3.08 0.01
CA SER A 240 3.87 4.01 -1.14
C SER A 240 2.77 5.08 -1.00
N ASP A 241 1.65 4.75 -0.35
CA ASP A 241 0.58 5.72 -0.14
C ASP A 241 0.89 6.69 1.01
N LEU A 242 1.61 6.22 2.04
CA LEU A 242 1.88 6.96 3.28
C LEU A 242 3.08 7.91 3.18
N TYR A 243 4.11 7.55 2.40
CA TYR A 243 5.37 8.28 2.32
C TYR A 243 5.62 8.84 0.92
N MET A 244 6.03 10.11 0.85
CA MET A 244 6.55 10.74 -0.37
C MET A 244 7.84 10.07 -0.83
N GLU A 245 8.18 10.18 -2.12
CA GLU A 245 9.33 9.53 -2.76
C GLU A 245 10.63 9.64 -1.96
N ARG A 246 10.91 10.83 -1.39
CA ARG A 246 12.12 11.08 -0.60
C ARG A 246 12.27 10.18 0.63
N TYR A 247 11.15 9.83 1.28
CA TYR A 247 11.12 9.04 2.51
C TYR A 247 10.65 7.60 2.29
N PHE A 248 10.12 7.29 1.09
CA PHE A 248 9.61 5.98 0.71
C PHE A 248 10.68 4.89 0.84
N ALA A 249 11.88 5.13 0.32
CA ALA A 249 12.98 4.15 0.37
C ALA A 249 13.36 3.78 1.82
N THR A 250 13.39 4.76 2.73
CA THR A 250 13.67 4.50 4.16
C THR A 250 12.54 3.75 4.86
N ALA A 251 11.28 4.07 4.54
CA ALA A 251 10.14 3.35 5.11
C ALA A 251 10.05 1.89 4.59
N MET A 252 10.31 1.68 3.30
CA MET A 252 10.47 0.35 2.71
C MET A 252 11.68 -0.39 3.28
N ALA A 253 12.74 0.35 3.61
CA ALA A 253 13.92 -0.21 4.24
C ALA A 253 13.56 -0.84 5.60
N ILE A 254 12.80 -0.12 6.44
CA ILE A 254 12.32 -0.62 7.73
C ILE A 254 11.36 -1.80 7.54
N PHE A 255 10.41 -1.70 6.61
CA PHE A 255 9.46 -2.77 6.33
C PHE A 255 10.17 -4.09 5.97
N SER A 256 11.16 -4.06 5.07
CA SER A 256 11.80 -5.30 4.65
C SER A 256 12.74 -5.88 5.71
N ILE A 257 13.32 -5.06 6.59
CA ILE A 257 14.04 -5.55 7.79
C ILE A 257 13.06 -6.27 8.73
N CYS A 258 11.85 -5.74 8.94
CA CYS A 258 10.84 -6.41 9.76
C CYS A 258 10.34 -7.72 9.12
N LEU A 259 10.13 -7.73 7.80
CA LEU A 259 9.79 -8.93 7.03
C LEU A 259 10.85 -10.03 7.20
N ALA A 260 12.11 -9.70 6.90
CA ALA A 260 13.22 -10.64 6.99
C ALA A 260 13.58 -10.99 8.44
N GLY A 261 13.43 -10.03 9.36
CA GLY A 261 13.63 -10.23 10.79
C GLY A 261 12.62 -11.20 11.39
N GLY A 262 11.36 -11.15 10.96
CA GLY A 262 10.32 -12.06 11.42
C GLY A 262 10.68 -13.53 11.20
N SER A 263 11.17 -13.87 10.00
CA SER A 263 11.51 -15.25 9.65
C SER A 263 12.76 -15.79 10.36
N GLN A 264 13.69 -14.93 10.78
CA GLN A 264 14.94 -15.36 11.43
C GLN A 264 14.93 -15.22 12.96
N VAL A 265 14.38 -14.12 13.48
CA VAL A 265 14.21 -13.90 14.92
C VAL A 265 13.10 -14.79 15.49
N GLY A 266 12.11 -15.14 14.66
CA GLY A 266 11.01 -16.02 15.07
C GLY A 266 11.46 -17.38 15.60
N PRO A 267 12.27 -18.16 14.85
CA PRO A 267 12.91 -19.38 15.33
C PRO A 267 13.69 -19.21 16.63
N MET A 268 14.40 -18.09 16.81
CA MET A 268 15.12 -17.82 18.06
C MET A 268 14.15 -17.72 19.25
N ILE A 269 13.10 -16.89 19.13
CA ILE A 269 12.09 -16.72 20.19
C ILE A 269 11.40 -18.05 20.47
N ALA A 270 11.03 -18.78 19.40
CA ALA A 270 10.41 -20.10 19.50
C ALA A 270 11.31 -21.09 20.24
N GLY A 271 12.59 -21.19 19.89
CA GLY A 271 13.51 -22.17 20.46
C GLY A 271 13.67 -22.03 21.98
N PHE A 272 13.82 -20.79 22.48
CA PHE A 272 13.88 -20.53 23.92
C PHE A 272 12.55 -20.85 24.61
N LEU A 273 11.42 -20.46 24.01
CA LEU A 273 10.10 -20.65 24.60
C LEU A 273 9.69 -22.14 24.62
N ILE A 274 10.00 -22.88 23.55
CA ILE A 274 9.75 -24.32 23.43
C ILE A 274 10.55 -25.09 24.47
N THR A 275 11.81 -24.71 24.69
CA THR A 275 12.66 -25.35 25.71
C THR A 275 12.11 -25.11 27.13
N ALA A 276 11.54 -23.94 27.40
CA ALA A 276 11.07 -23.57 28.73
C ALA A 276 9.65 -24.07 29.06
N ARG A 277 8.71 -23.98 28.11
CA ARG A 277 7.27 -24.23 28.35
C ARG A 277 6.59 -25.11 27.30
N GLY A 278 7.32 -25.60 26.30
CA GLY A 278 6.78 -26.44 25.21
C GLY A 278 6.26 -25.65 24.01
N TRP A 279 5.93 -26.36 22.93
CA TRP A 279 5.63 -25.76 21.63
C TRP A 279 4.28 -25.05 21.54
N ARG A 280 3.29 -25.45 22.35
CA ARG A 280 2.00 -24.75 22.39
C ARG A 280 2.13 -23.30 22.86
N TRP A 281 3.09 -23.02 23.77
CA TRP A 281 3.34 -21.67 24.26
C TRP A 281 3.85 -20.72 23.18
N PHE A 282 4.55 -21.22 22.17
CA PHE A 282 4.93 -20.41 21.01
C PHE A 282 3.70 -19.89 20.24
N PHE A 283 2.72 -20.75 20.01
CA PHE A 283 1.46 -20.34 19.38
C PHE A 283 0.62 -19.42 20.27
N ILE A 284 0.63 -19.62 21.59
CA ILE A 284 -0.01 -18.70 22.55
C ILE A 284 0.62 -17.30 22.47
N LEU A 285 1.95 -17.21 22.44
CA LEU A 285 2.65 -15.93 22.28
C LEU A 285 2.27 -15.24 20.97
N CYS A 286 2.26 -15.99 19.86
CA CYS A 286 1.84 -15.46 18.56
C CYS A 286 0.38 -14.94 18.63
N ALA A 287 -0.53 -15.69 19.26
CA ALA A 287 -1.93 -15.29 19.37
C ALA A 287 -2.10 -13.99 20.16
N ILE A 288 -1.36 -13.81 21.26
CA ILE A 288 -1.38 -12.57 22.06
C ILE A 288 -0.89 -11.39 21.22
N LEU A 289 0.25 -11.54 20.53
CA LEU A 289 0.82 -10.46 19.72
C LEU A 289 -0.06 -10.10 18.52
N ILE A 290 -0.66 -11.11 17.86
CA ILE A 290 -1.62 -10.89 16.77
C ILE A 290 -2.89 -10.21 17.28
N ALA A 291 -3.42 -10.60 18.44
CA ALA A 291 -4.59 -9.96 19.05
C ALA A 291 -4.30 -8.49 19.40
N VAL A 292 -3.12 -8.19 19.95
CA VAL A 292 -2.68 -6.81 20.21
C VAL A 292 -2.57 -6.04 18.90
N ASN A 293 -1.95 -6.61 17.86
CA ASN A 293 -1.84 -5.96 16.56
C ASN A 293 -3.20 -5.71 15.89
N LEU A 294 -4.15 -6.64 16.03
CA LEU A 294 -5.55 -6.45 15.60
C LEU A 294 -6.19 -5.25 16.29
N VAL A 295 -6.07 -5.13 17.61
CA VAL A 295 -6.59 -3.98 18.37
C VAL A 295 -5.91 -2.68 17.93
N LEU A 296 -4.59 -2.71 17.73
CA LEU A 296 -3.85 -1.54 17.27
C LEU A 296 -4.28 -1.09 15.87
N ILE A 297 -4.53 -2.02 14.94
CA ILE A 297 -5.01 -1.67 13.59
C ILE A 297 -6.45 -1.13 13.64
N LEU A 298 -7.32 -1.68 14.50
CA LEU A 298 -8.67 -1.17 14.66
C LEU A 298 -8.69 0.31 15.11
N VAL A 299 -7.78 0.69 16.02
CA VAL A 299 -7.75 2.03 16.65
C VAL A 299 -6.85 3.03 15.92
N PHE A 300 -5.70 2.60 15.39
CA PHE A 300 -4.62 3.49 14.92
C PHE A 300 -4.38 3.50 13.41
N PHE A 301 -5.07 2.65 12.65
CA PHE A 301 -4.84 2.51 11.21
C PHE A 301 -5.98 3.14 10.40
N PRO A 302 -5.79 4.34 9.82
CA PRO A 302 -6.77 4.94 8.92
C PRO A 302 -6.74 4.28 7.52
N GLU A 303 -7.80 4.46 6.73
CA GLU A 303 -7.81 4.01 5.33
C GLU A 303 -6.74 4.77 4.52
N THR A 304 -5.96 4.04 3.72
CA THR A 304 -4.87 4.62 2.91
C THR A 304 -5.17 4.70 1.42
N ASN A 305 -6.30 4.13 0.95
CA ASN A 305 -6.74 4.27 -0.44
C ASN A 305 -7.19 5.71 -0.72
N TYR A 306 -6.31 6.50 -1.33
CA TYR A 306 -6.65 7.80 -1.89
C TYR A 306 -6.81 7.66 -3.40
N ARG A 307 -7.95 8.09 -3.92
CA ARG A 307 -8.22 8.12 -5.36
C ARG A 307 -7.39 9.25 -5.98
N ARG A 308 -6.12 8.99 -6.29
CA ARG A 308 -5.30 9.91 -7.09
C ARG A 308 -5.79 9.81 -8.52
N VAL A 309 -6.30 10.91 -9.07
CA VAL A 309 -6.61 11.00 -10.50
C VAL A 309 -5.26 11.12 -11.22
N LEU A 310 -4.74 10.01 -11.71
CA LEU A 310 -3.62 10.02 -12.66
C LEU A 310 -4.20 10.32 -14.04
N TYR A 311 -3.69 11.34 -14.72
CA TYR A 311 -4.02 11.58 -16.13
C TYR A 311 -3.36 10.48 -16.98
N ASP A 312 -4.09 9.99 -17.98
CA ASP A 312 -3.57 9.01 -18.94
C ASP A 312 -2.26 9.52 -19.56
N GLY A 313 -1.17 8.78 -19.33
CA GLY A 313 0.16 9.08 -19.87
C GLY A 313 1.14 9.78 -18.92
N GLU A 314 0.73 10.18 -17.72
CA GLU A 314 1.67 10.73 -16.72
C GLU A 314 2.23 9.60 -15.84
N THR A 315 3.55 9.45 -15.84
CA THR A 315 4.24 8.54 -14.92
C THR A 315 3.98 9.00 -13.48
N ALA A 316 3.86 8.08 -12.51
CA ALA A 316 3.77 8.46 -11.08
C ALA A 316 4.92 9.39 -10.64
N GLN A 317 6.09 9.27 -11.30
CA GLN A 317 7.27 10.13 -11.15
C GLN A 317 7.14 11.52 -11.81
N GLU A 318 6.31 11.68 -12.83
CA GLU A 318 6.11 12.96 -13.54
C GLU A 318 5.04 13.80 -12.84
N ALA A 319 3.94 13.18 -12.40
CA ALA A 319 2.92 13.84 -11.60
C ALA A 319 3.47 14.36 -10.26
N ASP A 320 4.40 13.64 -9.61
CA ASP A 320 5.02 14.08 -8.36
C ASP A 320 6.11 15.15 -8.59
N LYS A 321 6.82 15.13 -9.73
CA LYS A 321 7.69 16.24 -10.16
C LYS A 321 6.90 17.53 -10.40
N VAL A 322 5.73 17.45 -11.03
CA VAL A 322 4.82 18.59 -11.22
C VAL A 322 4.31 19.11 -9.87
N ALA A 323 3.95 18.22 -8.94
CA ALA A 323 3.54 18.61 -7.59
C ALA A 323 4.67 19.29 -6.79
N VAL A 324 5.91 18.79 -6.89
CA VAL A 324 7.10 19.39 -6.27
C VAL A 324 7.42 20.75 -6.90
N GLN A 325 7.33 20.87 -8.22
CA GLN A 325 7.53 22.13 -8.95
C GLN A 325 6.47 23.18 -8.56
N MET A 326 5.21 22.80 -8.37
CA MET A 326 4.16 23.71 -7.88
C MET A 326 4.42 24.21 -6.44
N ILE A 327 4.98 23.35 -5.58
CA ILE A 327 5.36 23.73 -4.20
C ILE A 327 6.57 24.68 -4.20
N GLU A 328 7.50 24.51 -5.14
CA GLU A 328 8.71 25.33 -5.27
C GLU A 328 8.41 26.70 -5.90
N TYR A 329 7.48 26.76 -6.87
CA TYR A 329 6.97 28.02 -7.43
C TYR A 329 6.34 28.93 -6.36
N LYS A 330 5.63 28.34 -5.38
CA LYS A 330 5.01 29.08 -4.27
C LYS A 330 6.01 29.68 -3.27
N LYS A 331 7.30 29.32 -3.34
CA LYS A 331 8.36 29.83 -2.46
C LYS A 331 9.13 31.02 -3.02
N GLN A 332 8.94 31.40 -4.29
CA GLN A 332 9.57 32.60 -4.84
C GLN A 332 8.68 33.83 -4.59
N PRO A 333 9.20 34.90 -3.94
CA PRO A 333 8.46 36.16 -3.83
C PRO A 333 8.57 36.89 -5.16
N VAL A 334 7.66 36.61 -6.10
CA VAL A 334 7.56 37.39 -7.34
C VAL A 334 6.65 38.57 -7.08
N ASN A 335 7.24 39.77 -6.98
CA ASN A 335 6.53 41.04 -7.02
C ASN A 335 6.08 41.32 -8.46
N THR A 336 4.84 40.95 -8.81
CA THR A 336 4.18 41.43 -10.04
C THR A 336 2.70 41.73 -9.75
N PRO A 337 2.11 42.81 -10.29
CA PRO A 337 0.79 43.30 -9.89
C PRO A 337 -0.34 42.36 -10.30
N ALA A 338 -1.38 42.33 -9.47
CA ALA A 338 -2.61 41.59 -9.67
C ALA A 338 -3.29 41.93 -11.01
N ALA A 339 -3.35 40.96 -11.92
CA ALA A 339 -4.28 40.97 -13.04
C ALA A 339 -4.72 39.54 -13.38
N THR A 340 -6.01 39.28 -13.16
CA THR A 340 -6.84 38.24 -13.81
C THR A 340 -6.32 36.80 -13.81
N THR A 341 -6.63 36.04 -12.75
CA THR A 341 -6.69 34.56 -12.82
C THR A 341 -7.71 34.02 -11.82
N GLU A 342 -8.95 34.49 -11.85
CA GLU A 342 -10.01 34.02 -10.93
C GLU A 342 -10.79 32.78 -11.43
N SER A 343 -10.43 32.17 -12.57
CA SER A 343 -11.20 31.04 -13.13
C SER A 343 -10.52 29.67 -13.11
N THR A 344 -9.28 29.55 -12.62
CA THR A 344 -8.55 28.25 -12.60
C THR A 344 -8.24 27.74 -11.18
N GLU A 345 -8.21 28.60 -10.16
CA GLU A 345 -7.88 28.18 -8.78
C GLU A 345 -8.97 27.32 -8.12
N SER A 346 -10.23 27.48 -8.51
CA SER A 346 -11.35 26.73 -7.91
C SER A 346 -11.37 25.25 -8.33
N GLN A 347 -10.73 24.85 -9.43
CA GLN A 347 -10.70 23.43 -9.84
C GLN A 347 -9.50 22.67 -9.28
N ALA A 348 -8.38 23.34 -9.00
CA ALA A 348 -7.18 22.70 -8.44
C ALA A 348 -7.31 22.36 -6.95
N HIS A 349 -8.09 23.14 -6.19
CA HIS A 349 -8.24 22.96 -4.75
C HIS A 349 -9.18 21.80 -4.35
N ASP A 350 -9.99 21.28 -5.29
CA ASP A 350 -10.93 20.17 -5.07
C ASP A 350 -10.35 18.78 -5.41
N LEU A 351 -9.17 18.70 -6.03
CA LEU A 351 -8.65 17.44 -6.58
C LEU A 351 -7.83 16.59 -5.59
N ASN A 352 -7.36 17.15 -4.48
CA ASN A 352 -6.74 16.40 -3.38
C ASN A 352 -6.87 17.20 -2.08
N PRO A 353 -7.95 17.03 -1.28
CA PRO A 353 -8.05 17.71 -0.01
C PRO A 353 -6.87 17.27 0.88
N PRO A 354 -6.01 18.20 1.37
CA PRO A 354 -5.01 17.87 2.37
C PRO A 354 -5.71 17.31 3.60
N TYR A 355 -5.05 16.36 4.28
CA TYR A 355 -5.45 15.52 5.44
C TYR A 355 -6.12 16.24 6.65
N ALA A 356 -7.09 17.10 6.42
CA ALA A 356 -7.71 17.96 7.41
C ALA A 356 -9.22 17.81 7.31
N GLY A 357 -9.75 16.68 7.81
CA GLY A 357 -11.18 16.45 7.76
C GLY A 357 -11.70 15.13 8.32
N SER A 358 -11.28 14.77 9.54
CA SER A 358 -11.86 13.70 10.39
C SER A 358 -11.31 12.27 10.24
N TYR A 359 -10.17 12.03 10.89
CA TYR A 359 -9.64 10.70 11.23
C TYR A 359 -10.71 9.74 11.78
N TRP A 360 -11.62 10.25 12.62
CA TRP A 360 -12.71 9.45 13.20
C TRP A 360 -13.80 9.08 12.19
N ARG A 361 -14.11 9.96 11.23
CA ARG A 361 -15.00 9.63 10.12
C ARG A 361 -14.35 8.58 9.21
N ASP A 362 -13.03 8.66 9.03
CA ASP A 362 -12.25 7.67 8.29
C ASP A 362 -12.10 6.33 9.02
N LEU A 363 -12.13 6.33 10.35
CA LEU A 363 -12.13 5.12 11.18
C LEU A 363 -13.45 4.36 11.14
N VAL A 364 -14.58 5.04 10.90
CA VAL A 364 -15.93 4.47 11.03
C VAL A 364 -16.61 4.25 9.67
N SER A 365 -16.21 4.97 8.61
CA SER A 365 -16.86 4.87 7.30
C SER A 365 -16.27 3.75 6.44
N PHE A 366 -17.12 2.78 6.05
CA PHE A 366 -16.79 1.65 5.16
C PHE A 366 -17.32 1.80 3.72
N LYS A 367 -18.04 2.89 3.40
CA LYS A 367 -18.79 3.03 2.13
C LYS A 367 -17.94 3.68 1.03
N ASN A 368 -17.89 3.06 -0.16
CA ASN A 368 -17.24 3.54 -1.41
C ASN A 368 -15.75 3.94 -1.28
N ARG A 369 -14.88 3.01 -0.83
CA ARG A 369 -13.43 3.25 -0.65
C ARG A 369 -12.50 2.34 -1.47
N GLY A 370 -13.07 1.44 -2.27
CA GLY A 370 -12.30 0.73 -3.30
C GLY A 370 -11.80 1.69 -4.37
N ILE A 371 -10.63 1.40 -4.95
CA ILE A 371 -10.10 2.15 -6.10
C ILE A 371 -11.03 1.98 -7.30
N GLU A 372 -11.64 0.79 -7.41
CA GLU A 372 -12.54 0.42 -8.49
C GLU A 372 -13.98 0.95 -8.26
N PRO A 373 -14.56 1.72 -9.21
CA PRO A 373 -15.89 2.31 -9.08
C PRO A 373 -17.02 1.28 -8.96
N ARG A 374 -16.78 0.03 -9.39
CA ARG A 374 -17.73 -1.10 -9.34
C ARG A 374 -17.52 -2.05 -8.16
N GLY A 375 -16.59 -1.75 -7.25
CA GLY A 375 -16.35 -2.53 -6.03
C GLY A 375 -16.02 -4.00 -6.31
N LEU A 376 -16.72 -4.93 -5.63
CA LEU A 376 -16.50 -6.39 -5.74
C LEU A 376 -16.85 -7.00 -7.10
N VAL A 377 -17.61 -6.29 -7.96
CA VAL A 377 -18.04 -6.85 -9.27
C VAL A 377 -16.85 -7.09 -10.20
N GLU A 378 -15.81 -6.25 -10.11
CA GLU A 378 -14.59 -6.37 -10.92
C GLU A 378 -13.52 -7.24 -10.24
N TRP A 379 -13.82 -7.87 -9.09
CA TRP A 379 -12.86 -8.72 -8.37
C TRP A 379 -12.29 -9.85 -9.24
N PRO A 380 -13.08 -10.59 -10.06
CA PRO A 380 -12.54 -11.62 -10.94
C PRO A 380 -11.57 -11.05 -12.00
N ARG A 381 -11.85 -9.84 -12.49
CA ARG A 381 -10.95 -9.16 -13.43
C ARG A 381 -9.64 -8.80 -12.73
N GLN A 382 -9.69 -8.15 -11.58
CA GLN A 382 -8.54 -7.76 -10.78
C GLN A 382 -7.68 -8.97 -10.36
N PHE A 383 -8.32 -10.10 -10.02
CA PHE A 383 -7.63 -11.36 -9.73
C PHE A 383 -6.87 -11.91 -10.94
N SER A 384 -7.38 -11.70 -12.16
CA SER A 384 -6.74 -12.21 -13.39
C SER A 384 -5.53 -11.38 -13.86
N LEU A 385 -5.38 -10.14 -13.39
CA LEU A 385 -4.37 -9.19 -13.90
C LEU A 385 -2.92 -9.65 -13.68
N PRO A 386 -2.50 -10.10 -12.47
CA PRO A 386 -1.13 -10.54 -12.23
C PRO A 386 -0.70 -11.72 -13.13
N PHE A 387 -1.63 -12.58 -13.55
CA PHE A 387 -1.33 -13.78 -14.34
C PHE A 387 -0.79 -13.47 -15.74
N ARG A 388 -1.04 -12.28 -16.29
CA ARG A 388 -0.50 -11.85 -17.59
C ARG A 388 1.04 -11.78 -17.58
N PHE A 389 1.60 -11.46 -16.42
CA PHE A 389 3.05 -11.35 -16.22
C PHE A 389 3.78 -12.69 -16.16
N ILE A 390 3.07 -13.83 -16.12
CA ILE A 390 3.69 -15.17 -16.16
C ILE A 390 4.46 -15.38 -17.46
N LEU A 391 4.06 -14.73 -18.56
CA LEU A 391 4.74 -14.87 -19.85
C LEU A 391 5.91 -13.88 -20.02
N VAL A 392 6.12 -12.97 -19.06
CA VAL A 392 7.18 -11.97 -19.14
C VAL A 392 8.49 -12.57 -18.58
N PRO A 393 9.55 -12.72 -19.40
CA PRO A 393 10.77 -13.41 -18.98
C PRO A 393 11.45 -12.79 -17.76
N GLN A 394 11.41 -11.45 -17.64
CA GLN A 394 12.00 -10.73 -16.50
C GLN A 394 11.26 -11.03 -15.19
N VAL A 395 9.93 -11.15 -15.25
CA VAL A 395 9.10 -11.46 -14.09
C VAL A 395 9.26 -12.94 -13.69
N LEU A 396 9.32 -13.84 -14.67
CA LEU A 396 9.64 -15.26 -14.42
C LEU A 396 11.01 -15.43 -13.77
N PHE A 397 12.02 -14.76 -14.31
CA PHE A 397 13.36 -14.77 -13.73
C PHE A 397 13.35 -14.27 -12.28
N ALA A 398 12.73 -13.11 -12.01
CA ALA A 398 12.61 -12.57 -10.66
C ALA A 398 11.91 -13.54 -9.69
N THR A 399 10.85 -14.20 -10.16
CA THR A 399 10.06 -15.16 -9.38
C THR A 399 10.88 -16.41 -9.06
N VAL A 400 11.54 -16.99 -10.05
CA VAL A 400 12.34 -18.21 -9.92
C VAL A 400 13.60 -17.96 -9.11
N SER A 401 14.33 -16.87 -9.37
CA SER A 401 15.56 -16.54 -8.64
C SER A 401 15.26 -16.25 -7.16
N TYR A 402 14.22 -15.48 -6.87
CA TYR A 402 13.87 -15.21 -5.48
C TYR A 402 13.38 -16.49 -4.79
N GLY A 403 12.52 -17.27 -5.45
CA GLY A 403 11.96 -18.50 -4.90
C GLY A 403 12.99 -19.59 -4.60
N ILE A 404 14.00 -19.79 -5.46
CA ILE A 404 15.04 -20.81 -5.25
C ILE A 404 15.94 -20.45 -4.06
N PHE A 405 16.30 -19.18 -3.90
CA PHE A 405 17.13 -18.75 -2.78
C PHE A 405 16.35 -18.74 -1.45
N LEU A 406 15.05 -18.43 -1.51
CA LEU A 406 14.13 -18.63 -0.39
C LEU A 406 14.05 -20.12 -0.04
N GLY A 407 13.89 -21.00 -1.04
CA GLY A 407 13.90 -22.45 -0.88
C GLY A 407 15.18 -22.94 -0.20
N GLY A 408 16.36 -22.54 -0.66
CA GLY A 408 17.64 -22.88 -0.03
C GLY A 408 17.72 -22.44 1.45
N THR A 409 17.14 -21.30 1.79
CA THR A 409 17.04 -20.83 3.18
C THR A 409 16.13 -21.74 4.01
N VAL A 410 14.97 -22.10 3.47
CA VAL A 410 13.99 -22.98 4.14
C VAL A 410 14.55 -24.39 4.31
N ILE A 411 15.30 -24.92 3.34
CA ILE A 411 15.99 -26.22 3.45
C ILE A 411 16.95 -26.24 4.64
N ILE A 412 17.79 -25.22 4.79
CA ILE A 412 18.69 -25.15 5.96
C ILE A 412 17.85 -25.09 7.24
N ALA A 413 16.79 -24.28 7.28
CA ALA A 413 15.94 -24.14 8.46
C ALA A 413 15.19 -25.42 8.84
N THR A 414 14.77 -26.25 7.88
CA THR A 414 14.05 -27.52 8.11
C THR A 414 15.00 -28.67 8.49
N LEU A 415 16.22 -28.67 7.96
CA LEU A 415 17.23 -29.70 8.24
C LEU A 415 18.07 -29.42 9.49
N SER A 416 18.25 -28.15 9.86
CA SER A 416 19.04 -27.78 11.04
C SER A 416 18.62 -28.53 12.31
N PRO A 417 17.33 -28.66 12.65
CA PRO A 417 16.93 -29.48 13.80
C PRO A 417 17.37 -30.94 13.65
N GLN A 418 17.13 -31.54 12.49
CA GLN A 418 17.43 -32.96 12.24
C GLN A 418 18.94 -33.27 12.33
N LEU A 419 19.79 -32.31 11.97
CA LEU A 419 21.24 -32.46 11.96
C LEU A 419 21.91 -32.06 13.30
N LEU A 420 21.34 -31.10 14.03
CA LEU A 420 21.93 -30.55 15.26
C LEU A 420 21.38 -31.20 16.55
N PHE A 421 20.20 -31.83 16.50
CA PHE A 421 19.67 -32.60 17.63
C PHE A 421 20.52 -33.85 17.98
N PRO A 422 20.92 -34.73 17.03
CA PRO A 422 21.70 -35.92 17.36
C PRO A 422 23.18 -35.60 17.70
N PRO A 423 23.94 -36.57 18.28
CA PRO A 423 25.39 -36.46 18.39
C PRO A 423 26.04 -36.15 17.03
N PRO A 424 27.09 -35.30 16.95
CA PRO A 424 27.94 -34.81 18.03
C PRO A 424 27.49 -33.49 18.71
N TYR A 425 26.47 -32.78 18.20
CA TYR A 425 26.15 -31.42 18.67
C TYR A 425 25.19 -31.38 19.87
N LEU A 426 24.20 -32.28 19.92
CA LEU A 426 23.26 -32.40 21.03
C LEU A 426 22.56 -31.06 21.39
N PHE A 427 22.21 -30.25 20.39
CA PHE A 427 21.56 -28.98 20.62
C PHE A 427 20.12 -29.17 21.11
N LYS A 428 19.74 -28.43 22.16
CA LYS A 428 18.34 -28.27 22.55
C LYS A 428 17.64 -27.31 21.58
N ALA A 429 16.31 -27.21 21.66
CA ALA A 429 15.54 -26.27 20.84
C ALA A 429 16.04 -24.81 20.97
N SER A 430 16.51 -24.40 22.16
CA SER A 430 17.14 -23.08 22.38
C SER A 430 18.45 -22.91 21.60
N GLY A 431 19.26 -23.96 21.47
CA GLY A 431 20.50 -23.94 20.68
C GLY A 431 20.22 -23.81 19.18
N ILE A 432 19.19 -24.49 18.68
CA ILE A 432 18.76 -24.37 17.27
C ILE A 432 18.16 -22.97 17.02
N GLY A 433 17.41 -22.42 17.97
CA GLY A 433 16.94 -21.04 17.90
C GLY A 433 18.10 -20.03 17.85
N LEU A 434 19.16 -20.25 18.63
CA LEU A 434 20.35 -19.40 18.59
C LEU A 434 21.14 -19.59 17.28
N PHE A 435 21.20 -20.81 16.73
CA PHE A 435 21.75 -21.07 15.40
C PHE A 435 21.02 -20.26 14.32
N ALA A 436 19.68 -20.17 14.42
CA ALA A 436 18.89 -19.36 13.51
C ALA A 436 19.12 -17.85 13.64
N LEU A 437 19.68 -17.36 14.76
CA LEU A 437 20.05 -15.94 14.86
C LEU A 437 21.21 -15.57 13.91
N ALA A 438 22.05 -16.53 13.52
CA ALA A 438 23.15 -16.28 12.59
C ALA A 438 22.66 -15.81 11.21
N SER A 439 21.53 -16.34 10.72
CA SER A 439 20.93 -15.87 9.45
C SER A 439 20.43 -14.44 9.53
N PHE A 440 19.93 -14.01 10.69
CA PHE A 440 19.53 -12.61 10.91
C PHE A 440 20.74 -11.67 10.82
N LEU A 441 21.88 -12.04 11.40
CA LEU A 441 23.12 -11.25 11.28
C LEU A 441 23.56 -11.09 9.82
N GLY A 442 23.43 -12.16 9.02
CA GLY A 442 23.71 -12.10 7.58
C GLY A 442 22.86 -11.05 6.85
N ILE A 443 21.56 -10.97 7.17
CA ILE A 443 20.66 -9.95 6.60
C ILE A 443 21.03 -8.55 7.09
N VAL A 444 21.23 -8.37 8.40
CA VAL A 444 21.55 -7.05 8.99
C VAL A 444 22.81 -6.45 8.35
N ILE A 445 23.81 -7.28 8.04
CA ILE A 445 25.04 -6.85 7.35
C ILE A 445 24.78 -6.56 5.88
N ALA A 446 24.03 -7.43 5.17
CA ALA A 446 23.80 -7.28 3.74
C ALA A 446 22.84 -6.14 3.37
N TYR A 447 21.86 -5.87 4.20
CA TYR A 447 20.78 -4.91 3.93
C TYR A 447 21.26 -3.48 3.61
N PRO A 448 22.12 -2.84 4.42
CA PRO A 448 22.63 -1.49 4.11
C PRO A 448 23.54 -1.47 2.87
N ILE A 449 24.07 -2.61 2.43
CA ILE A 449 24.97 -2.72 1.28
C ILE A 449 24.18 -2.94 -0.01
N ALA A 450 23.15 -3.79 0.02
CA ALA A 450 22.44 -4.28 -1.16
C ALA A 450 21.87 -3.18 -2.07
N GLY A 451 21.11 -2.24 -1.49
CA GLY A 451 20.50 -1.13 -2.23
C GLY A 451 21.54 -0.18 -2.85
N PRO A 452 22.40 0.46 -2.04
CA PRO A 452 23.42 1.38 -2.54
C PRO A 452 24.38 0.74 -3.56
N PHE A 453 24.72 -0.53 -3.38
CA PHE A 453 25.56 -1.27 -4.32
C PHE A 453 24.87 -1.44 -5.69
N THR A 454 23.58 -1.79 -5.69
CA THR A 454 22.79 -1.93 -6.91
C THR A 454 22.67 -0.60 -7.66
N ASP A 455 22.39 0.49 -6.94
CA ASP A 455 22.32 1.82 -7.52
C ASP A 455 23.67 2.33 -8.03
N TYR A 456 24.76 2.02 -7.31
CA TYR A 456 26.12 2.37 -7.73
C TYR A 456 26.50 1.70 -9.05
N ILE A 457 26.25 0.40 -9.20
CA ILE A 457 26.53 -0.34 -10.43
C ILE A 457 25.69 0.21 -11.59
N SER A 458 24.39 0.42 -11.36
CA SER A 458 23.49 0.96 -12.38
C SER A 458 23.94 2.35 -12.85
N ARG A 459 24.35 3.24 -11.95
CA ARG A 459 24.89 4.56 -12.33
C ARG A 459 26.23 4.47 -13.06
N TYR A 460 27.09 3.53 -12.68
CA TYR A 460 28.38 3.34 -13.33
C TYR A 460 28.22 2.86 -14.77
N LEU A 461 27.30 1.92 -15.00
CA LEU A 461 27.00 1.40 -16.35
C LEU A 461 26.20 2.39 -17.18
N GLY A 462 25.23 3.08 -16.57
CA GLY A 462 24.43 4.11 -17.25
C GLY A 462 25.26 5.28 -17.79
N ARG A 463 26.39 5.62 -17.16
CA ARG A 463 27.34 6.63 -17.67
C ARG A 463 28.04 6.24 -18.98
N ARG A 464 28.01 4.95 -19.36
CA ARG A 464 28.58 4.47 -20.63
C ARG A 464 27.57 4.50 -21.78
N SER A 465 26.30 4.76 -21.50
CA SER A 465 25.25 4.87 -22.51
C SER A 465 25.02 6.35 -22.83
N ASP A 466 25.26 6.76 -24.08
CA ASP A 466 25.23 8.15 -24.57
C ASP A 466 23.82 8.79 -24.61
N GLY A 467 22.99 8.69 -23.56
CA GLY A 467 21.74 9.47 -23.52
C GLY A 467 20.69 9.11 -22.46
N GLU A 468 19.97 10.16 -22.07
CA GLU A 468 18.78 10.41 -21.22
C GLU A 468 17.79 9.27 -20.82
N VAL A 469 17.95 8.01 -21.25
CA VAL A 469 17.00 6.93 -20.95
C VAL A 469 17.61 5.92 -19.98
N HIS A 470 17.12 5.90 -18.74
CA HIS A 470 17.46 4.89 -17.73
C HIS A 470 17.04 3.50 -18.22
N ILE A 471 18.01 2.59 -18.39
CA ILE A 471 17.76 1.20 -18.78
C ILE A 471 17.63 0.35 -17.50
N PRO A 472 16.45 -0.23 -17.20
CA PRO A 472 16.22 -1.07 -16.02
C PRO A 472 17.25 -2.20 -15.88
N GLU A 473 17.68 -2.77 -17.00
CA GLU A 473 18.59 -3.90 -17.09
C GLU A 473 20.00 -3.62 -16.53
N ASP A 474 20.45 -2.37 -16.45
CA ASP A 474 21.77 -1.99 -15.91
C ASP A 474 21.95 -2.33 -14.42
N ARG A 475 20.86 -2.70 -13.74
CA ARG A 475 20.91 -3.23 -12.36
C ARG A 475 21.34 -4.70 -12.29
N MET A 476 21.13 -5.51 -13.34
CA MET A 476 21.36 -6.96 -13.31
C MET A 476 22.79 -7.39 -12.94
N PRO A 477 23.86 -6.68 -13.35
CA PRO A 477 25.23 -7.04 -12.94
C PRO A 477 25.46 -7.02 -11.42
N ALA A 478 24.61 -6.34 -10.63
CA ALA A 478 24.67 -6.38 -9.18
C ALA A 478 24.36 -7.78 -8.59
N LEU A 479 23.79 -8.71 -9.38
CA LEU A 479 23.62 -10.12 -9.01
C LEU A 479 24.94 -10.88 -8.84
N VAL A 480 26.09 -10.28 -9.17
CA VAL A 480 27.41 -10.85 -8.87
C VAL A 480 27.63 -11.07 -7.36
N MET A 481 27.06 -10.22 -6.49
CA MET A 481 27.19 -10.38 -5.04
C MET A 481 26.50 -11.66 -4.53
N PRO A 482 25.20 -11.89 -4.79
CA PRO A 482 24.56 -13.15 -4.39
C PRO A 482 25.17 -14.37 -5.08
N PHE A 483 25.75 -14.22 -6.29
CA PHE A 483 26.48 -15.29 -6.98
C PHE A 483 27.71 -15.78 -6.20
N LEU A 484 28.44 -14.86 -5.58
CA LEU A 484 29.66 -15.16 -4.83
C LEU A 484 29.42 -15.56 -3.37
N ILE A 485 28.30 -15.16 -2.79
CA ILE A 485 28.08 -15.33 -1.34
C ILE A 485 27.19 -16.55 -1.04
N ALA A 486 26.04 -16.69 -1.69
CA ALA A 486 25.03 -17.66 -1.25
C ALA A 486 25.39 -19.12 -1.58
N PRO A 487 25.73 -19.48 -2.84
CA PRO A 487 26.07 -20.86 -3.17
C PRO A 487 27.28 -21.38 -2.38
N PRO A 488 28.38 -20.61 -2.19
CA PRO A 488 29.45 -21.00 -1.27
C PRO A 488 28.99 -21.15 0.19
N GLY A 489 28.02 -20.34 0.63
CA GLY A 489 27.40 -20.46 1.95
C GLY A 489 26.68 -21.80 2.16
N LEU A 490 25.93 -22.27 1.15
CA LEU A 490 25.30 -23.61 1.16
C LEU A 490 26.35 -24.72 1.24
N LEU A 491 27.41 -24.62 0.43
CA LEU A 491 28.50 -25.61 0.43
C LEU A 491 29.22 -25.64 1.78
N LEU A 492 29.45 -24.47 2.40
CA LEU A 492 30.04 -24.37 3.73
C LEU A 492 29.15 -25.04 4.80
N PHE A 493 27.84 -24.79 4.77
CA PHE A 493 26.89 -25.46 5.66
C PHE A 493 26.91 -26.99 5.47
N ALA A 494 26.85 -27.46 4.24
CA ALA A 494 26.83 -28.88 3.93
C ALA A 494 28.13 -29.60 4.32
N TYR A 495 29.29 -29.01 3.98
CA TYR A 495 30.59 -29.58 4.28
C TYR A 495 30.82 -29.70 5.79
N THR A 496 30.45 -28.66 6.54
CA THR A 496 30.63 -28.64 8.01
C THR A 496 29.72 -29.65 8.70
N MET A 497 28.45 -29.74 8.29
CA MET A 497 27.51 -30.74 8.83
C MET A 497 27.91 -32.18 8.48
N ALA A 498 28.44 -32.42 7.28
CA ALA A 498 28.83 -33.77 6.86
C ALA A 498 30.08 -34.32 7.58
N HIS A 499 31.01 -33.46 7.95
CA HIS A 499 32.27 -33.86 8.63
C HIS A 499 32.20 -33.73 10.16
N GLY A 500 31.03 -33.39 10.73
CA GLY A 500 30.92 -33.12 12.16
C GLY A 500 31.78 -31.95 12.63
N GLY A 501 31.97 -30.95 11.77
CA GLY A 501 32.81 -29.77 12.02
C GLY A 501 32.21 -28.80 13.04
N SER A 502 32.76 -27.59 13.16
CA SER A 502 32.22 -26.62 14.11
C SER A 502 30.81 -26.14 13.72
N ALA A 503 29.85 -26.16 14.66
CA ALA A 503 28.50 -25.64 14.44
C ALA A 503 28.50 -24.14 14.08
N TYR A 504 29.52 -23.38 14.50
CA TYR A 504 29.69 -21.97 14.16
C TYR A 504 30.01 -21.76 12.68
N ALA A 505 30.76 -22.69 12.07
CA ALA A 505 31.06 -22.62 10.64
C ALA A 505 29.81 -22.91 9.79
N ALA A 506 28.97 -23.85 10.24
CA ALA A 506 27.66 -24.07 9.63
C ALA A 506 26.74 -22.84 9.77
N ALA A 507 26.78 -22.18 10.93
CA ALA A 507 26.02 -20.95 11.17
C ALA A 507 26.47 -19.80 10.25
N ALA A 508 27.78 -19.70 9.99
CA ALA A 508 28.32 -18.76 9.01
C ALA A 508 27.84 -19.07 7.58
N GLY A 509 27.82 -20.35 7.18
CA GLY A 509 27.25 -20.77 5.90
C GLY A 509 25.76 -20.42 5.77
N PHE A 510 25.00 -20.60 6.85
CA PHE A 510 23.60 -20.18 6.90
C PHE A 510 23.45 -18.66 6.78
N ALA A 511 24.26 -17.87 7.48
CA ALA A 511 24.30 -16.42 7.37
C ALA A 511 24.61 -15.94 5.94
N MET A 512 25.58 -16.58 5.29
CA MET A 512 25.95 -16.29 3.89
C MET A 512 24.77 -16.58 2.94
N GLN A 513 24.12 -17.74 3.05
CA GLN A 513 22.97 -18.08 2.22
C GLN A 513 21.84 -17.05 2.37
N VAL A 514 21.51 -16.67 3.61
CA VAL A 514 20.40 -15.76 3.86
C VAL A 514 20.74 -14.31 3.49
N SER A 515 22.01 -13.90 3.55
CA SER A 515 22.44 -12.56 3.11
C SER A 515 22.03 -12.26 1.65
N ALA A 516 21.99 -13.28 0.78
CA ALA A 516 21.53 -13.14 -0.61
C ALA A 516 20.04 -12.77 -0.73
N MET A 517 19.23 -13.03 0.30
CA MET A 517 17.83 -12.58 0.34
C MET A 517 17.69 -11.06 0.49
N ALA A 518 18.76 -10.32 0.82
CA ALA A 518 18.76 -8.87 0.71
C ALA A 518 19.12 -8.42 -0.72
N PHE A 519 20.14 -9.04 -1.34
CA PHE A 519 20.64 -8.62 -2.65
C PHE A 519 19.68 -8.95 -3.80
N ILE A 520 19.16 -10.17 -3.88
CA ILE A 520 18.33 -10.60 -5.01
C ILE A 520 17.09 -9.71 -5.20
N PRO A 521 16.19 -9.55 -4.22
CA PRO A 521 15.00 -8.72 -4.40
C PRO A 521 15.36 -7.25 -4.66
N SER A 522 16.47 -6.74 -4.13
CA SER A 522 16.91 -5.36 -4.41
C SER A 522 17.24 -5.13 -5.90
N VAL A 523 17.67 -6.17 -6.61
CA VAL A 523 17.95 -6.09 -8.05
C VAL A 523 16.70 -6.43 -8.85
N VAL A 524 16.12 -7.62 -8.64
CA VAL A 524 15.09 -8.14 -9.55
C VAL A 524 13.76 -7.41 -9.45
N LEU A 525 13.38 -6.93 -8.26
CA LEU A 525 12.17 -6.13 -8.12
C LEU A 525 12.34 -4.76 -8.74
N SER A 526 13.50 -4.12 -8.57
CA SER A 526 13.80 -2.82 -9.18
C SER A 526 13.83 -2.88 -10.71
N VAL A 527 14.38 -3.95 -11.30
CA VAL A 527 14.34 -4.14 -12.76
C VAL A 527 12.90 -4.22 -13.27
N VAL A 528 12.02 -4.93 -12.56
CA VAL A 528 10.61 -5.10 -12.97
C VAL A 528 9.81 -3.81 -12.78
N VAL A 529 10.01 -3.09 -11.67
CA VAL A 529 9.33 -1.81 -11.40
C VAL A 529 9.77 -0.74 -12.39
N ASP A 530 11.09 -0.63 -12.64
CA ASP A 530 11.62 0.33 -13.64
C ASP A 530 11.21 -0.07 -15.07
N GLY A 531 11.03 -1.37 -15.34
CA GLY A 531 10.61 -1.88 -16.65
C GLY A 531 9.12 -1.70 -16.96
N TRP A 532 8.27 -1.68 -15.94
CA TRP A 532 6.81 -1.59 -16.08
C TRP A 532 6.19 -0.59 -15.07
N PRO A 533 6.36 0.73 -15.24
CA PRO A 533 5.95 1.71 -14.23
C PRO A 533 4.44 1.77 -13.96
N SER A 534 3.60 1.61 -14.99
CA SER A 534 2.13 1.67 -14.87
C SER A 534 1.53 0.44 -14.18
N THR A 535 2.13 -0.72 -14.42
CA THR A 535 1.54 -2.04 -14.09
C THR A 535 2.47 -2.85 -13.17
N GLY A 536 3.53 -2.23 -12.66
CA GLY A 536 4.56 -2.87 -11.87
C GLY A 536 4.06 -3.41 -10.53
N SER A 537 3.03 -2.79 -9.95
CA SER A 537 2.38 -3.29 -8.72
C SER A 537 1.76 -4.68 -8.91
N GLU A 538 1.14 -4.95 -10.06
CA GLU A 538 0.57 -6.26 -10.40
C GLU A 538 1.67 -7.31 -10.62
N ALA A 539 2.77 -6.92 -11.27
CA ALA A 539 3.93 -7.78 -11.46
C ALA A 539 4.60 -8.15 -10.12
N LEU A 540 4.71 -7.21 -9.18
CA LEU A 540 5.25 -7.46 -7.83
C LEU A 540 4.40 -8.46 -7.03
N VAL A 541 3.07 -8.42 -7.19
CA VAL A 541 2.16 -9.39 -6.57
C VAL A 541 2.46 -10.80 -7.09
N LEU A 542 2.59 -10.95 -8.41
CA LEU A 542 2.94 -12.23 -9.02
C LEU A 542 4.30 -12.74 -8.54
N ILE A 543 5.32 -11.87 -8.48
CA ILE A 543 6.67 -12.26 -8.02
C ILE A 543 6.62 -12.75 -6.56
N ASN A 544 5.94 -12.00 -5.69
CA ASN A 544 5.86 -12.35 -4.28
C ASN A 544 4.99 -13.59 -4.03
N ALA A 545 3.99 -13.88 -4.85
CA ALA A 545 3.23 -15.12 -4.76
C ALA A 545 4.03 -16.30 -5.33
N GLY A 546 4.63 -16.13 -6.51
CA GLY A 546 5.35 -17.17 -7.21
C GLY A 546 6.64 -17.59 -6.51
N LYS A 547 7.37 -16.67 -5.83
CA LYS A 547 8.56 -17.04 -5.04
C LYS A 547 8.22 -18.08 -3.96
N ASN A 548 7.05 -17.95 -3.33
CA ASN A 548 6.59 -18.86 -2.28
C ASN A 548 6.18 -20.22 -2.87
N ALA A 549 5.58 -20.24 -4.06
CA ALA A 549 5.28 -21.48 -4.78
C ALA A 549 6.54 -22.24 -5.22
N VAL A 550 7.56 -21.52 -5.72
CA VAL A 550 8.86 -22.10 -6.07
C VAL A 550 9.57 -22.63 -4.83
N ALA A 551 9.61 -21.84 -3.75
CA ALA A 551 10.18 -22.28 -2.47
C ALA A 551 9.48 -23.51 -1.90
N PHE A 552 8.14 -23.59 -2.02
CA PHE A 552 7.37 -24.77 -1.66
C PHE A 552 7.81 -26.02 -2.45
N GLY A 553 7.90 -25.94 -3.78
CA GLY A 553 8.31 -27.08 -4.62
C GLY A 553 9.71 -27.60 -4.28
N VAL A 554 10.62 -26.69 -3.97
CA VAL A 554 11.98 -27.04 -3.48
C VAL A 554 11.95 -27.66 -2.08
N THR A 555 11.11 -27.15 -1.19
CA THR A 555 11.10 -27.61 0.21
C THR A 555 10.41 -28.96 0.36
N ILE A 556 9.29 -29.20 -0.33
CA ILE A 556 8.54 -30.47 -0.22
C ILE A 556 9.35 -31.66 -0.79
N SER A 557 10.20 -31.41 -1.77
CA SER A 557 11.08 -32.45 -2.34
C SER A 557 12.28 -32.77 -1.45
N THR A 558 12.59 -31.92 -0.46
CA THR A 558 13.80 -32.01 0.37
C THR A 558 13.96 -33.36 1.10
N PRO A 559 12.96 -33.93 1.79
CA PRO A 559 13.14 -35.22 2.46
C PRO A 559 13.48 -36.34 1.49
N THR A 560 12.78 -36.39 0.34
CA THR A 560 13.03 -37.41 -0.69
C THR A 560 14.38 -37.21 -1.39
N TRP A 561 14.82 -35.97 -1.54
CA TRP A 561 16.11 -35.64 -2.12
C TRP A 561 17.26 -36.03 -1.18
N LEU A 562 17.12 -35.70 0.11
CA LEU A 562 18.06 -36.08 1.15
C LEU A 562 18.20 -37.61 1.27
N ALA A 563 17.09 -38.34 1.19
CA ALA A 563 17.08 -39.81 1.26
C ALA A 563 17.76 -40.48 0.05
N LYS A 564 17.70 -39.88 -1.15
CA LYS A 564 18.28 -40.43 -2.38
C LYS A 564 19.77 -40.12 -2.54
N GLU A 565 20.13 -38.85 -2.39
CA GLU A 565 21.48 -38.37 -2.74
C GLU A 565 22.38 -38.17 -1.50
N GLY A 566 21.78 -38.06 -0.31
CA GLY A 566 22.48 -37.70 0.91
C GLY A 566 22.77 -36.20 1.03
N LEU A 567 23.22 -35.78 2.21
CA LEU A 567 23.32 -34.37 2.60
C LEU A 567 24.26 -33.56 1.68
N VAL A 568 25.48 -34.06 1.45
CA VAL A 568 26.50 -33.31 0.71
C VAL A 568 26.05 -33.07 -0.72
N LYS A 569 25.72 -34.15 -1.47
CA LYS A 569 25.32 -34.05 -2.87
C LYS A 569 24.11 -33.16 -3.08
N MET A 570 23.08 -33.27 -2.22
CA MET A 570 21.89 -32.43 -2.27
C MET A 570 22.23 -30.93 -2.23
N PHE A 571 23.15 -30.51 -1.34
CA PHE A 571 23.56 -29.11 -1.27
C PHE A 571 24.49 -28.68 -2.41
N TRP A 572 25.31 -29.57 -2.96
CA TRP A 572 26.08 -29.30 -4.18
C TRP A 572 25.16 -29.06 -5.38
N GLU A 573 24.14 -29.88 -5.54
CA GLU A 573 23.15 -29.73 -6.60
C GLU A 573 22.33 -28.44 -6.41
N MET A 574 21.93 -28.12 -5.17
CA MET A 574 21.26 -26.84 -4.88
C MET A 574 22.14 -25.62 -5.19
N ALA A 575 23.43 -25.66 -4.84
CA ALA A 575 24.37 -24.60 -5.17
C ALA A 575 24.55 -24.46 -6.70
N ALA A 576 24.62 -25.57 -7.43
CA ALA A 576 24.67 -25.57 -8.89
C ALA A 576 23.40 -24.97 -9.52
N ILE A 577 22.22 -25.28 -8.98
CA ILE A 577 20.95 -24.69 -9.40
C ILE A 577 20.96 -23.17 -9.17
N GLN A 578 21.42 -22.70 -8.00
CA GLN A 578 21.51 -21.27 -7.71
C GLN A 578 22.46 -20.53 -8.66
N TRP A 579 23.64 -21.10 -8.94
CA TRP A 579 24.56 -20.53 -9.93
C TRP A 579 23.96 -20.53 -11.34
N ALA A 580 23.31 -21.62 -11.76
CA ALA A 580 22.68 -21.71 -13.07
C ALA A 580 21.58 -20.66 -13.23
N VAL A 581 20.75 -20.48 -12.20
CA VAL A 581 19.68 -19.48 -12.20
C VAL A 581 20.28 -18.08 -12.25
N LEU A 582 21.31 -17.76 -11.47
CA LEU A 582 21.95 -16.45 -11.55
C LEU A 582 22.67 -16.23 -12.89
N ALA A 583 23.22 -17.28 -13.52
CA ALA A 583 23.81 -17.20 -14.84
C ALA A 583 22.79 -16.83 -15.94
N LEU A 584 21.50 -17.17 -15.75
CA LEU A 584 20.42 -16.72 -16.64
C LEU A 584 20.22 -15.19 -16.62
N ALA A 585 20.76 -14.47 -15.64
CA ALA A 585 20.77 -13.01 -15.66
C ALA A 585 21.59 -12.44 -16.83
N VAL A 586 22.65 -13.14 -17.26
CA VAL A 586 23.54 -12.69 -18.35
C VAL A 586 22.82 -12.60 -19.69
N PRO A 587 22.13 -13.65 -20.20
CA PRO A 587 21.37 -13.51 -21.45
C PRO A 587 20.21 -12.52 -21.31
N LEU A 588 19.56 -12.44 -20.14
CA LEU A 588 18.51 -11.46 -19.89
C LEU A 588 19.02 -10.02 -19.89
N TYR A 589 20.27 -9.78 -19.47
CA TYR A 589 20.90 -8.46 -19.56
C TYR A 589 21.02 -8.00 -21.02
N PHE A 590 21.52 -8.86 -21.92
CA PHE A 590 21.70 -8.49 -23.33
C PHE A 590 20.40 -8.52 -24.14
N TRP A 591 19.47 -9.43 -23.83
CA TRP A 591 18.20 -9.57 -24.56
C TRP A 591 17.00 -8.88 -23.91
N GLY A 592 17.16 -8.34 -22.70
CA GLY A 592 16.09 -7.71 -21.91
C GLY A 592 15.31 -6.64 -22.67
N PRO A 593 15.95 -5.67 -23.34
CA PRO A 593 15.24 -4.64 -24.09
C PRO A 593 14.39 -5.20 -25.24
N ARG A 594 14.82 -6.30 -25.87
CA ARG A 594 14.04 -6.98 -26.93
C ARG A 594 12.89 -7.77 -26.32
N ALA A 595 13.14 -8.50 -25.24
CA ALA A 595 12.11 -9.24 -24.52
C ALA A 595 10.98 -8.33 -24.04
N ARG A 596 11.31 -7.15 -23.47
CA ARG A 596 10.33 -6.15 -23.04
C ARG A 596 9.46 -5.68 -24.20
N LYS A 597 10.07 -5.32 -25.34
CA LYS A 597 9.33 -4.90 -26.55
C LYS A 597 8.39 -5.99 -27.06
N MET A 598 8.82 -7.26 -27.04
CA MET A 598 8.00 -8.39 -27.47
C MET A 598 6.83 -8.68 -26.53
N THR A 599 6.91 -8.32 -25.26
CA THR A 599 5.86 -8.57 -24.27
C THR A 599 4.98 -7.36 -23.98
N LEU A 600 5.20 -6.21 -24.64
CA LEU A 600 4.40 -5.00 -24.47
C LEU A 600 2.90 -5.22 -24.75
N TRP A 601 2.54 -6.14 -25.65
CA TRP A 601 1.14 -6.44 -25.98
C TRP A 601 0.35 -7.16 -24.87
N LEU A 602 1.03 -7.69 -23.85
CA LEU A 602 0.41 -8.41 -22.73
C LEU A 602 -0.02 -7.48 -21.57
N VAL A 603 0.51 -6.27 -21.56
CA VAL A 603 0.36 -5.25 -20.52
C VAL A 603 -0.44 -4.10 -21.10
#